data_AF-A0A7S4IIW6-F1
#
_entry.id   AF-A0A7S4IIW6-F1
#
_cell.length_a   1.000
_cell.length_b   1.000
_cell.length_c   1.000
_cell.angle_alpha   90.00
_cell.angle_beta   90.00
_cell.angle_gamma   90.00
#
_symmetry.space_group_name_H-M   'P 1'
#
loop_
_entity.id
_entity.type
_entity.pdbx_description
1 polymer ?
#
loop_
_entity_poly.entity_id
_entity_poly.type
_entity_poly.pdbx_seq_one_letter_code
_entity_poly.pdbx_strand_id
1 'polypeptide(L)'
;TEPILEQFLTEKQFNRYQQFLLAATIRADPNKKCCPLPDCNGLLVRHLEDREGWEPHPYTRCDTCETELCFECVRKFHPKQTCKEYEHGLRLKQLLSDEEDMKRWQSENNAKPCPRCNALIVKSEGCNHMRCRTCGENFCWICLTKGATEGHFNLPGKCFGQLFTE
;
A
#
# COMPACT_ATOMS: atom_id res chain seq x y z
N THR A 1 13.11 -16.71 39.77
CA THR A 1 12.50 -16.80 38.43
C THR A 1 12.83 -15.59 37.56
N GLU A 2 12.94 -14.36 38.07
CA GLU A 2 13.64 -13.24 37.39
C GLU A 2 15.15 -13.14 37.66
N PRO A 3 15.66 -13.25 38.91
CA PRO A 3 17.08 -13.01 39.21
C PRO A 3 18.05 -14.06 38.64
N ILE A 4 17.53 -15.21 38.19
CA ILE A 4 18.32 -16.22 37.46
C ILE A 4 18.52 -15.78 36.01
N LEU A 5 17.52 -15.15 35.39
CA LEU A 5 17.58 -14.73 33.99
C LEU A 5 18.58 -13.59 33.77
N GLU A 6 18.74 -12.70 34.76
CA GLU A 6 19.75 -11.62 34.74
C GLU A 6 21.19 -12.14 34.65
N GLN A 7 21.46 -13.37 35.11
CA GLN A 7 22.80 -13.95 35.07
C GLN A 7 23.15 -14.59 33.72
N PHE A 8 22.14 -14.96 32.92
CA PHE A 8 22.33 -15.68 31.66
C PHE A 8 22.00 -14.84 30.42
N LEU A 9 21.40 -13.66 30.60
CA LEU A 9 21.02 -12.76 29.52
C LEU A 9 21.92 -11.52 29.51
N THR A 10 22.32 -11.10 28.31
CA THR A 10 22.88 -9.76 28.10
C THR A 10 21.84 -8.69 28.46
N GLU A 11 22.29 -7.48 28.80
CA GLU A 11 21.40 -6.34 29.10
C GLU A 11 20.34 -6.12 28.01
N LYS A 12 20.74 -6.21 26.73
CA LYS A 12 19.82 -6.09 25.59
C LYS A 12 18.76 -7.20 25.55
N GLN A 13 19.14 -8.44 25.87
CA GLN A 13 18.21 -9.56 25.92
C GLN A 13 17.27 -9.46 27.12
N PHE A 14 17.78 -9.04 28.27
CA PHE A 14 16.98 -8.84 29.47
C PHE A 14 15.96 -7.71 29.29
N ASN A 15 16.37 -6.57 28.70
CA ASN A 15 15.47 -5.48 28.36
C ASN A 15 14.35 -5.93 27.39
N ARG A 16 14.69 -6.77 26.41
CA ARG A 16 13.70 -7.33 25.48
C ARG A 16 12.76 -8.33 26.17
N TYR A 17 13.25 -9.13 27.12
CA TYR A 17 12.42 -10.01 27.95
C TYR A 17 11.41 -9.18 28.78
N GLN A 18 11.88 -8.13 29.44
CA GLN A 18 11.02 -7.21 30.21
C GLN A 18 9.97 -6.53 29.33
N GLN A 19 10.34 -6.08 28.13
CA GLN A 19 9.39 -5.55 27.14
C GLN A 19 8.32 -6.58 26.76
N PHE A 20 8.68 -7.85 26.58
CA PHE A 20 7.70 -8.89 26.27
C PHE A 20 6.75 -9.18 27.42
N LEU A 21 7.24 -9.18 28.67
CA LEU A 21 6.39 -9.31 29.85
C LEU A 21 5.40 -8.13 29.95
N LEU A 22 5.90 -6.90 29.82
CA LEU A 22 5.08 -5.71 29.84
C LEU A 22 4.01 -5.75 28.73
N ALA A 23 4.39 -6.10 27.50
CA ALA A 23 3.46 -6.24 26.39
C ALA A 23 2.43 -7.36 26.59
N ALA A 24 2.79 -8.44 27.30
CA ALA A 24 1.83 -9.49 27.67
C ALA A 24 0.81 -8.96 28.70
N THR A 25 1.28 -8.25 29.72
CA THR A 25 0.42 -7.63 30.75
C THR A 25 -0.52 -6.58 30.15
N ILE A 26 -0.02 -5.73 29.24
CA ILE A 26 -0.84 -4.73 28.55
C ILE A 26 -1.93 -5.40 27.71
N ARG A 27 -1.59 -6.45 26.95
CA ARG A 27 -2.57 -7.18 26.11
C ARG A 27 -3.67 -7.87 26.92
N ALA A 28 -3.43 -8.17 28.20
CA ALA A 28 -4.44 -8.73 29.08
C ALA A 28 -5.47 -7.70 29.57
N ASP A 29 -5.16 -6.40 29.48
CA ASP A 29 -6.04 -5.31 29.91
C ASP A 29 -6.78 -4.69 28.70
N PRO A 30 -8.12 -4.83 28.60
CA PRO A 30 -8.88 -4.32 27.45
C PRO A 30 -8.88 -2.77 27.34
N ASN A 31 -8.46 -2.07 28.39
CA ASN A 31 -8.38 -0.62 28.44
C ASN A 31 -6.96 -0.09 28.22
N LYS A 32 -6.00 -0.96 27.88
CA LYS A 32 -4.62 -0.58 27.57
C LYS A 32 -4.15 -1.19 26.26
N LYS A 33 -3.33 -0.44 25.53
CA LYS A 33 -2.64 -0.91 24.30
C LYS A 33 -1.23 -0.35 24.26
N CYS A 34 -0.32 -1.05 23.57
CA CYS A 34 1.01 -0.51 23.30
C CYS A 34 0.94 0.53 22.18
N CYS A 35 1.81 1.54 22.22
CA CYS A 35 2.01 2.46 21.11
C CYS A 35 2.43 1.70 19.84
N PRO A 36 1.86 1.99 18.65
CA PRO A 36 2.19 1.29 17.41
C PRO A 36 3.47 1.80 16.74
N LEU A 37 4.06 2.91 17.21
CA LEU A 37 5.26 3.48 16.60
C LEU A 37 6.48 2.58 16.88
N PRO A 38 7.32 2.33 15.86
CA PRO A 38 8.62 1.69 16.06
C PRO A 38 9.41 2.41 17.15
N ASP A 39 10.10 1.64 17.99
CA ASP A 39 10.97 2.11 19.07
C ASP A 39 10.27 2.92 20.18
N CYS A 40 8.94 3.03 20.16
CA CYS A 40 8.16 3.61 21.25
C CYS A 40 7.59 2.52 22.16
N ASN A 41 7.99 2.53 23.43
CA ASN A 41 7.46 1.63 24.46
C ASN A 41 6.30 2.25 25.26
N GLY A 42 5.70 3.32 24.75
CA GLY A 42 4.66 4.06 25.45
C GLY A 42 3.32 3.33 25.50
N LEU A 43 2.50 3.74 26.46
CA LEU A 43 1.19 3.17 26.74
C LEU A 43 0.07 4.03 26.15
N LEU A 44 -0.95 3.38 25.63
CA LEU A 44 -2.23 3.97 25.28
C LEU A 44 -3.25 3.52 26.31
N VAL A 45 -4.01 4.46 26.85
CA VAL A 45 -5.08 4.20 27.82
C VAL A 45 -6.41 4.60 27.19
N ARG A 46 -7.43 3.77 27.38
CA ARG A 46 -8.80 4.07 26.96
C ARG A 46 -9.34 5.20 27.83
N HIS A 47 -9.71 6.31 27.20
CA HIS A 47 -10.53 7.32 27.85
C HIS A 47 -12.00 6.92 27.73
N LEU A 48 -12.68 6.80 28.87
CA LEU A 48 -14.10 6.42 28.98
C LEU A 48 -15.02 7.64 29.03
N GLU A 49 -14.45 8.84 29.15
CA GLU A 49 -15.22 10.07 29.16
C GLU A 49 -15.56 10.48 27.73
N ASP A 50 -16.85 10.50 27.42
CA ASP A 50 -17.38 11.09 26.20
C ASP A 50 -17.07 12.58 26.22
N ARG A 51 -16.02 13.00 25.50
CA ARG A 51 -15.87 14.43 25.21
C ARG A 51 -16.97 14.81 24.24
N GLU A 52 -17.85 15.73 24.66
CA GLU A 52 -18.92 16.27 23.82
C GLU A 52 -18.38 16.62 22.42
N GLY A 53 -19.00 16.04 21.39
CA GLY A 53 -18.67 16.27 19.98
C GLY A 53 -17.60 15.36 19.36
N TRP A 54 -17.12 14.34 20.08
CA TRP A 54 -16.08 13.39 19.59
C TRP A 54 -16.60 11.98 19.26
N GLU A 55 -17.91 11.80 19.21
CA GLU A 55 -18.49 10.58 18.64
C GLU A 55 -18.02 10.38 17.18
N PRO A 56 -17.63 9.15 16.77
CA PRO A 56 -17.90 7.89 17.46
C PRO A 56 -16.66 7.18 18.06
N HIS A 57 -15.49 7.84 18.22
CA HIS A 57 -14.25 7.10 18.52
C HIS A 57 -13.40 7.59 19.70
N PRO A 58 -12.87 6.67 20.52
CA PRO A 58 -12.03 6.99 21.66
C PRO A 58 -10.67 7.52 21.20
N TYR A 59 -10.53 8.84 21.22
CA TYR A 59 -9.24 9.52 21.19
C TYR A 59 -8.33 8.98 22.30
N THR A 60 -7.07 8.77 21.99
CA THR A 60 -6.03 8.50 22.99
C THR A 60 -4.72 9.13 22.54
N ARG A 61 -3.83 9.37 23.49
CA ARG A 61 -2.50 9.92 23.23
C ARG A 61 -1.46 9.08 23.95
N CYS A 62 -0.38 8.76 23.25
CA CYS A 62 0.74 8.06 23.85
C CYS A 62 1.40 8.92 24.93
N ASP A 63 1.69 8.31 26.08
CA ASP A 63 2.37 8.95 27.21
C ASP A 63 3.86 9.25 26.98
N THR A 64 4.46 8.65 25.94
CA THR A 64 5.90 8.72 25.67
C THR A 64 6.22 9.57 24.45
N CYS A 65 5.55 9.31 23.32
CA CYS A 65 5.81 10.02 22.06
C CYS A 65 4.70 11.01 21.66
N GLU A 66 3.71 11.20 22.54
CA GLU A 66 2.60 12.15 22.37
C GLU A 66 1.75 11.98 21.10
N THR A 67 1.91 10.86 20.38
CA THR A 67 1.15 10.63 19.15
C THR A 67 -0.32 10.41 19.45
N GLU A 68 -1.17 11.11 18.70
CA GLU A 68 -2.62 11.03 18.79
C GLU A 68 -3.17 9.88 17.92
N LEU A 69 -3.89 8.98 18.57
CA LEU A 69 -4.33 7.72 17.99
C LEU A 69 -5.81 7.49 18.27
N CYS A 70 -6.45 6.68 17.43
CA CYS A 70 -7.72 6.06 17.78
C CYS A 70 -7.42 4.83 18.65
N PHE A 71 -7.95 4.78 19.87
CA PHE A 71 -7.70 3.65 20.77
C PHE A 71 -8.23 2.34 20.17
N GLU A 72 -9.30 2.38 19.37
CA GLU A 72 -9.93 1.18 18.83
C GLU A 72 -9.06 0.48 17.77
N CYS A 73 -8.68 1.20 16.70
CA CYS A 73 -7.90 0.63 15.60
C CYS A 73 -6.39 0.85 15.70
N VAL A 74 -5.92 1.64 16.68
CA VAL A 74 -4.50 1.96 16.91
C VAL A 74 -3.84 2.60 15.68
N ARG A 75 -4.62 3.36 14.91
CA ARG A 75 -4.16 4.21 13.80
C ARG A 75 -4.20 5.67 14.20
N LYS A 76 -3.69 6.55 13.33
CA LYS A 76 -3.79 8.00 13.49
C LYS A 76 -5.24 8.37 13.84
N PHE A 77 -5.40 9.23 14.84
CA PHE A 77 -6.72 9.68 15.25
C PHE A 77 -7.50 10.29 14.05
N HIS A 78 -8.76 9.89 13.91
CA HIS A 78 -9.61 10.20 12.75
C HIS A 78 -11.00 10.71 13.22
N PRO A 79 -11.15 12.01 13.49
CA PRO A 79 -12.42 12.56 13.99
C PRO A 79 -13.53 12.43 12.96
N LYS A 80 -14.77 12.22 13.41
CA LYS A 80 -15.99 12.16 12.59
C LYS A 80 -15.99 11.05 11.51
N GLN A 81 -15.07 10.11 11.59
CA GLN A 81 -15.00 8.96 10.70
C GLN A 81 -14.94 7.70 11.52
N THR A 82 -15.70 6.69 11.11
CA THR A 82 -15.57 5.36 11.69
C THR A 82 -14.21 4.74 11.35
N CYS A 83 -13.70 3.81 12.16
CA CYS A 83 -12.46 3.08 11.82
C CYS A 83 -12.54 2.41 10.44
N LYS A 84 -13.73 1.91 10.05
CA LYS A 84 -13.98 1.29 8.74
C LYS A 84 -13.89 2.29 7.59
N GLU A 85 -14.48 3.47 7.75
CA GLU A 85 -14.39 4.55 6.74
C GLU A 85 -12.96 5.05 6.58
N TYR A 86 -12.24 5.20 7.69
CA TYR A 86 -10.83 5.59 7.67
C TYR A 86 -9.98 4.55 6.94
N GLU A 87 -10.12 3.26 7.27
CA GLU A 87 -9.43 2.17 6.60
C GLU A 87 -9.76 2.11 5.09
N HIS A 88 -11.04 2.25 4.74
CA HIS A 88 -11.47 2.30 3.36
C HIS A 88 -10.82 3.47 2.60
N GLY A 89 -10.77 4.66 3.22
CA GLY A 89 -10.10 5.83 2.65
C GLY A 89 -8.60 5.61 2.43
N LEU A 90 -7.91 4.93 3.36
CA LEU A 90 -6.51 4.56 3.18
C LEU A 90 -6.32 3.60 2.00
N ARG A 91 -7.20 2.60 1.87
CA ARG A 91 -7.16 1.63 0.78
C ARG A 91 -7.37 2.29 -0.59
N LEU A 92 -8.33 3.20 -0.69
CA LEU A 92 -8.56 3.95 -1.93
C LEU A 92 -7.35 4.80 -2.31
N LYS A 93 -6.73 5.49 -1.34
CA LYS A 93 -5.52 6.28 -1.58
C LYS A 93 -4.36 5.40 -2.07
N GLN A 94 -4.20 4.21 -1.49
CA GLN A 94 -3.18 3.26 -1.94
C GLN A 94 -3.45 2.80 -3.37
N LEU A 95 -4.69 2.42 -3.70
CA LEU A 95 -5.06 2.00 -5.06
C LEU A 95 -4.80 3.10 -6.10
N LEU A 96 -5.12 4.35 -5.77
CA LEU A 96 -4.84 5.50 -6.64
C LEU A 96 -3.33 5.70 -6.84
N SER A 97 -2.55 5.61 -5.76
CA SER A 97 -1.08 5.68 -5.83
C SER A 97 -0.50 4.54 -6.68
N ASP A 98 -0.98 3.32 -6.49
CA ASP A 98 -0.53 2.14 -7.24
C ASP A 98 -0.84 2.29 -8.75
N GLU A 99 -2.00 2.84 -9.09
CA GLU A 99 -2.36 3.16 -10.47
C GLU A 99 -1.47 4.23 -11.09
N GLU A 100 -1.14 5.29 -10.33
CA GLU A 100 -0.23 6.35 -10.76
C GLU A 100 1.20 5.81 -10.97
N ASP A 101 1.68 4.99 -10.04
CA ASP A 101 2.99 4.35 -10.12
C ASP A 101 3.06 3.39 -11.32
N MET A 102 2.00 2.63 -11.58
CA MET A 102 1.92 1.77 -12.77
C MET A 102 1.92 2.56 -14.07
N LYS A 103 1.20 3.69 -14.13
CA LYS A 103 1.19 4.59 -15.30
C LYS A 103 2.57 5.20 -15.53
N ARG A 104 3.25 5.62 -14.46
CA ARG A 104 4.61 6.15 -14.52
C ARG A 104 5.59 5.11 -15.06
N TRP A 105 5.57 3.90 -14.50
CA TRP A 105 6.41 2.79 -14.97
C TRP A 105 6.13 2.47 -16.46
N GLN A 106 4.87 2.44 -16.87
CA GLN A 106 4.50 2.22 -18.27
C GLN A 106 5.09 3.28 -19.22
N SER A 107 5.03 4.56 -18.81
CA SER A 107 5.60 5.65 -19.60
C SER A 107 7.13 5.56 -19.69
N GLU A 108 7.80 5.32 -18.56
CA GLU A 108 9.27 5.24 -18.48
C GLU A 108 9.84 4.06 -19.26
N ASN A 109 9.11 2.95 -19.34
CA ASN A 109 9.56 1.72 -19.98
C ASN A 109 8.97 1.51 -21.38
N ASN A 110 8.31 2.51 -21.97
CA ASN A 110 7.60 2.38 -23.25
C ASN A 110 6.76 1.09 -23.30
N ALA A 111 5.93 0.91 -22.26
CA ALA A 111 5.11 -0.28 -22.08
C ALA A 111 3.63 0.06 -22.29
N LYS A 112 2.89 -0.85 -22.92
CA LYS A 112 1.45 -0.73 -23.14
C LYS A 112 0.75 -2.07 -22.85
N PRO A 113 -0.50 -2.05 -22.39
CA PRO A 113 -1.27 -3.27 -22.20
C PRO A 113 -1.68 -3.88 -23.54
N CYS A 114 -1.66 -5.21 -23.62
CA CYS A 114 -2.26 -5.95 -24.72
C CYS A 114 -3.77 -5.63 -24.80
N PRO A 115 -4.31 -5.24 -25.96
CA PRO A 115 -5.72 -4.87 -26.07
C PRO A 115 -6.68 -6.05 -25.81
N ARG A 116 -6.20 -7.30 -25.94
CA ARG A 116 -7.01 -8.51 -25.73
C ARG A 116 -7.01 -9.00 -24.29
N CYS A 117 -5.84 -9.13 -23.67
CA CYS A 117 -5.68 -9.80 -22.38
C CYS A 117 -5.10 -8.88 -21.28
N ASN A 118 -4.81 -7.63 -21.59
CA ASN A 118 -4.23 -6.63 -20.69
C ASN A 118 -2.83 -6.96 -20.13
N ALA A 119 -2.18 -8.03 -20.61
CA ALA A 119 -0.78 -8.30 -20.29
C ALA A 119 0.09 -7.11 -20.73
N LEU A 120 0.95 -6.60 -19.83
CA LEU A 120 1.87 -5.52 -20.15
C LEU A 120 2.96 -5.98 -21.11
N ILE A 121 3.15 -5.21 -22.17
CA ILE A 121 4.14 -5.47 -23.21
C ILE A 121 5.06 -4.26 -23.26
N VAL A 122 6.37 -4.48 -23.18
CA VAL A 122 7.41 -3.47 -23.37
C VAL A 122 7.85 -3.48 -24.83
N LYS A 123 7.92 -2.31 -25.49
CA LYS A 123 8.43 -2.22 -26.86
C LYS A 123 9.92 -1.87 -26.86
N SER A 124 10.72 -2.76 -27.43
CA SER A 124 12.19 -2.65 -27.47
C SER A 124 12.77 -2.05 -28.74
N GLU A 125 11.96 -1.81 -29.80
CA GLU A 125 12.28 -1.26 -31.15
C GLU A 125 11.89 -2.20 -32.31
N GLY A 126 11.90 -1.70 -33.55
CA GLY A 126 11.65 -2.47 -34.77
C GLY A 126 10.31 -2.15 -35.45
N CYS A 127 9.22 -2.78 -35.00
CA CYS A 127 7.95 -2.77 -35.72
C CYS A 127 6.75 -2.45 -34.79
N ASN A 128 5.78 -1.71 -35.32
CA ASN A 128 4.51 -1.38 -34.64
C ASN A 128 3.45 -2.45 -34.84
N HIS A 129 3.65 -3.45 -35.71
CA HIS A 129 2.86 -4.68 -35.74
C HIS A 129 3.43 -5.66 -34.70
N MET A 130 2.76 -5.80 -33.56
CA MET A 130 3.24 -6.57 -32.41
C MET A 130 2.37 -7.78 -32.14
N ARG A 131 2.97 -8.85 -31.63
CA ARG A 131 2.28 -10.05 -31.18
C ARG A 131 2.40 -10.22 -29.67
N CYS A 132 1.27 -10.32 -28.98
CA CYS A 132 1.25 -10.58 -27.54
C CYS A 132 1.81 -11.97 -27.24
N ARG A 133 2.82 -12.06 -26.38
CA ARG A 133 3.42 -13.35 -25.97
C ARG A 133 2.50 -14.19 -25.10
N THR A 134 1.58 -13.56 -24.37
CA THR A 134 0.65 -14.24 -23.45
C THR A 134 -0.55 -14.86 -24.17
N CYS A 135 -1.22 -14.09 -25.04
CA CYS A 135 -2.46 -14.54 -25.69
C CYS A 135 -2.35 -14.73 -27.21
N GLY A 136 -1.17 -14.48 -27.79
CA GLY A 136 -0.89 -14.66 -29.21
C GLY A 136 -1.49 -13.61 -30.15
N GLU A 137 -2.25 -12.64 -29.64
CA GLU A 137 -2.94 -11.61 -30.43
C GLU A 137 -1.96 -10.70 -31.18
N ASN A 138 -2.17 -10.52 -32.48
CA ASN A 138 -1.49 -9.49 -33.26
C ASN A 138 -2.22 -8.15 -33.09
N PHE A 139 -1.50 -7.06 -32.87
CA PHE A 139 -2.09 -5.75 -32.67
C PHE A 139 -1.14 -4.63 -33.12
N CYS A 140 -1.69 -3.45 -33.36
CA CYS A 140 -0.91 -2.25 -33.67
C CYS A 140 -0.49 -1.52 -32.39
N TRP A 141 0.80 -1.27 -32.21
CA TRP A 141 1.36 -0.60 -31.05
C TRP A 141 0.89 0.86 -30.88
N ILE A 142 0.70 1.56 -32.01
CA ILE A 142 0.31 2.97 -32.02
C ILE A 142 -1.14 3.13 -31.53
N CYS A 143 -2.04 2.33 -32.09
CA CYS A 143 -3.49 2.52 -31.91
C CYS A 143 -4.15 1.46 -31.03
N LEU A 144 -3.43 0.41 -30.65
CA LEU A 144 -3.91 -0.75 -29.87
C LEU A 144 -5.07 -1.50 -30.54
N THR A 145 -5.20 -1.42 -31.86
CA THR A 145 -6.20 -2.20 -32.61
C THR A 145 -5.80 -3.67 -32.67
N LYS A 146 -6.72 -4.55 -32.25
CA LYS A 146 -6.61 -6.02 -32.31
C LYS A 146 -6.63 -6.52 -33.77
N GLY A 147 -6.04 -7.68 -34.02
CA GLY A 147 -5.96 -8.30 -35.34
C GLY A 147 -5.30 -7.41 -36.41
N ALA A 148 -4.45 -6.45 -36.00
CA ALA A 148 -3.79 -5.57 -36.97
C ALA A 148 -2.91 -6.40 -37.90
N THR A 149 -3.06 -6.21 -39.20
CA THR A 149 -2.20 -6.78 -40.23
C THR A 149 -1.23 -5.71 -40.74
N GLU A 150 -0.25 -6.08 -41.56
CA GLU A 150 0.64 -5.10 -42.22
C GLU A 150 -0.14 -4.08 -43.06
N GLY A 151 -1.27 -4.49 -43.66
CA GLY A 151 -2.16 -3.60 -44.41
C GLY A 151 -2.73 -2.44 -43.58
N HIS A 152 -2.82 -2.58 -42.25
CA HIS A 152 -3.24 -1.50 -41.34
C HIS A 152 -2.41 -0.22 -41.51
N PHE A 153 -1.13 -0.35 -41.84
CA PHE A 153 -0.19 0.76 -41.99
C PHE A 153 -0.14 1.32 -43.41
N ASN A 154 -0.83 0.68 -44.36
CA ASN A 154 -0.96 1.16 -45.75
C ASN A 154 -2.28 1.90 -45.99
N LEU A 155 -3.18 1.90 -45.00
CA LEU A 155 -4.45 2.62 -45.08
C LEU A 155 -4.30 4.05 -44.57
N PRO A 156 -4.94 5.05 -45.22
CA PRO A 156 -4.96 6.42 -44.74
C PRO A 156 -5.45 6.50 -43.29
N GLY A 157 -4.70 7.20 -42.44
CA GLY A 157 -5.03 7.38 -41.03
C GLY A 157 -3.79 7.59 -40.17
N LYS A 158 -3.99 7.61 -38.85
CA LYS A 158 -2.93 7.90 -37.87
C LYS A 158 -1.75 6.90 -37.84
N CYS A 159 -1.91 5.73 -38.46
CA CYS A 159 -0.87 4.69 -38.53
C CYS A 159 -0.25 4.56 -39.92
N PHE A 160 -0.68 5.38 -40.89
CA PHE A 160 -0.20 5.31 -42.27
C PHE A 160 1.30 5.55 -42.35
N GLY A 161 2.03 4.64 -43.00
CA GLY A 161 3.48 4.70 -43.16
C GLY A 161 4.30 4.42 -41.90
N GLN A 162 3.67 4.04 -40.79
CA GLN A 162 4.36 3.84 -39.50
C GLN A 162 4.50 2.36 -39.11
N LEU A 163 4.72 1.45 -40.06
CA LEU A 163 4.93 0.03 -39.74
C LEU A 163 6.21 -0.15 -38.93
N PHE A 164 7.29 0.51 -39.32
CA PHE A 164 8.56 0.49 -38.62
C PHE A 164 8.72 1.77 -37.79
N THR A 165 9.44 1.65 -36.68
CA THR A 165 9.92 2.83 -35.94
C THR A 165 11.35 3.12 -36.35
N GLU A 166 11.67 4.40 -36.55
CA GLU A 166 13.05 4.88 -36.67
C GLU A 166 13.91 4.47 -35.47
#